data_AF-A0A958LFE3-F1
#
_entry.id   AF-A0A958LFE3-F1
#
_cell.length_a   1.000
_cell.length_b   1.000
_cell.length_c   1.000
_cell.angle_alpha   90.00
_cell.angle_beta   90.00
_cell.angle_gamma   90.00
#
_symmetry.space_group_name_H-M   'P 1'
#
loop_
_entity.id
_entity.type
_entity.pdbx_description
1 polymer ?
#
loop_
_entity_poly.entity_id
_entity_poly.type
_entity_poly.pdbx_seq_one_letter_code
_entity_poly.pdbx_strand_id
1 'polypeptide(L)'
;MTFRKSKLAFVLADCVAALAGTAIVASYLPFSLLLHASTPTGGDNPAHPVLIRSIEEALRHGSIVHYSYLFWSGFEAFRFYFPVPYLLGALLNALLPLGQAYTWVTVLPALLLPPSFYFLARGAGLARLSALLSSLLAVSFFHTKAHTIWGGNIFSTMAGMFANAWGFVFLSLAIGSVVYLRRVDDPSRLSVIGAVILHLLTIGSHFYSFLLLIWMHGVLLTVDLIQNFFSGTTSRRWRRSLFCVGTSVLLMGWWLIPLIGYRSYAADFGGDWEISLLRTLSIPELWFFGGVGIAALLILMW
;
A
#
# COMPACT_ATOMS: atom_id res chain seq x y z
N MET A 1 -10.50 11.59 35.09
CA MET A 1 -9.88 12.57 34.17
C MET A 1 -8.42 12.23 33.83
N THR A 2 -7.63 11.68 34.77
CA THR A 2 -6.22 11.23 34.61
C THR A 2 -6.02 10.08 33.61
N PHE A 3 -6.93 9.10 33.54
CA PHE A 3 -6.84 7.95 32.62
C PHE A 3 -6.97 8.31 31.12
N ARG A 4 -7.66 9.41 30.81
CA ARG A 4 -7.84 9.89 29.42
C ARG A 4 -6.60 10.65 28.93
N LYS A 5 -5.92 11.35 29.85
CA LYS A 5 -4.65 12.04 29.59
C LYS A 5 -3.52 11.07 29.27
N SER A 6 -3.44 9.92 29.95
CA SER A 6 -2.42 8.90 29.67
C SER A 6 -2.61 8.22 28.31
N LYS A 7 -3.85 7.89 27.92
CA LYS A 7 -4.16 7.35 26.58
C LYS A 7 -3.78 8.33 25.46
N LEU A 8 -4.11 9.61 25.63
CA LEU A 8 -3.74 10.63 24.65
C LEU A 8 -2.22 10.76 24.50
N ALA A 9 -1.49 10.77 25.61
CA ALA A 9 -0.02 10.83 25.59
C ALA A 9 0.59 9.63 24.84
N PHE A 10 0.05 8.42 25.02
CA PHE A 10 0.51 7.25 24.28
C PHE A 10 0.22 7.32 22.78
N VAL A 11 -0.97 7.80 22.40
CA VAL A 11 -1.31 7.98 20.98
C VAL A 11 -0.39 9.03 20.34
N LEU A 12 -0.16 10.15 21.02
CA LEU A 12 0.75 11.19 20.53
C LEU A 12 2.19 10.66 20.38
N ALA A 13 2.68 9.88 21.36
CA ALA A 13 3.99 9.26 21.26
C ALA A 13 4.08 8.28 20.08
N ASP A 14 3.05 7.47 19.85
CA ASP A 14 2.98 6.57 18.70
C ASP A 14 2.96 7.35 17.38
N CYS A 15 2.21 8.45 17.28
CA CYS A 15 2.21 9.34 16.12
C CYS A 15 3.58 9.97 15.85
N VAL A 16 4.24 10.51 16.88
CA VAL A 16 5.57 11.12 16.74
C VAL A 16 6.59 10.07 16.28
N ALA A 17 6.59 8.88 16.89
CA ALA A 17 7.50 7.81 16.50
C ALA A 17 7.22 7.31 15.08
N ALA A 18 5.96 7.21 14.66
CA ALA A 18 5.58 6.81 13.31
C ALA A 18 6.08 7.80 12.24
N LEU A 19 6.15 9.09 12.57
CA LEU A 19 6.58 10.16 11.67
C LEU A 19 8.10 10.37 11.60
N ALA A 20 8.90 9.67 12.42
CA ALA A 20 10.35 9.82 12.41
C ALA A 20 10.97 9.51 11.03
N GLY A 21 10.59 8.39 10.41
CA GLY A 21 11.02 8.08 9.05
C GLY A 21 10.45 9.04 8.00
N THR A 22 9.22 9.53 8.19
CA THR A 22 8.61 10.54 7.31
C THR A 22 9.43 11.84 7.32
N ALA A 23 9.92 12.29 8.47
CA ALA A 23 10.75 13.48 8.56
C ALA A 23 12.07 13.33 7.77
N ILE A 24 12.65 12.12 7.76
CA ILE A 24 13.83 11.82 6.95
C ILE A 24 13.47 11.83 5.46
N VAL A 25 12.39 11.17 5.03
CA VAL A 25 11.98 11.20 3.62
C VAL A 25 11.68 12.64 3.17
N ALA A 26 10.98 13.41 4.00
CA ALA A 26 10.63 14.79 3.73
C ALA A 26 11.86 15.70 3.55
N SER A 27 12.98 15.44 4.25
CA SER A 27 14.18 16.28 4.12
C SER A 27 14.84 16.18 2.74
N TYR A 28 14.54 15.13 1.97
CA TYR A 28 15.01 14.96 0.59
C TYR A 28 14.05 15.56 -0.46
N LEU A 29 12.86 16.00 -0.07
CA LEU A 29 11.87 16.49 -1.01
C LEU A 29 12.08 17.97 -1.37
N PRO A 30 12.06 18.34 -2.67
CA PRO A 30 12.16 19.73 -3.10
C PRO A 30 10.80 20.43 -2.94
N PHE A 31 10.45 20.83 -1.72
CA PHE A 31 9.14 21.44 -1.42
C PHE A 31 8.79 22.65 -2.29
N SER A 32 9.78 23.45 -2.70
CA SER A 32 9.56 24.56 -3.63
C SER A 32 8.99 24.11 -4.98
N LEU A 33 9.39 22.93 -5.47
CA LEU A 33 8.85 22.32 -6.68
C LEU A 33 7.48 21.67 -6.44
N LEU A 34 7.26 21.07 -5.27
CA LEU A 34 5.97 20.47 -4.90
C LEU A 34 4.84 21.52 -4.80
N LEU A 35 5.21 22.76 -4.49
CA LEU A 35 4.28 23.89 -4.42
C LEU A 35 3.97 24.51 -5.79
N HIS A 36 4.68 24.11 -6.85
CA HIS A 36 4.47 24.63 -8.20
C HIS A 36 3.31 23.92 -8.90
N ALA A 37 2.55 24.63 -9.75
CA ALA A 37 1.38 24.08 -10.45
C ALA A 37 1.73 23.24 -11.71
N SER A 38 3.01 22.96 -11.94
CA SER A 38 3.50 22.18 -13.08
C SER A 38 3.27 20.69 -12.89
N THR A 39 3.02 19.99 -13.99
CA THR A 39 2.98 18.52 -14.00
C THR A 39 4.40 17.96 -13.96
N PRO A 40 4.72 17.01 -13.05
CA PRO A 40 6.01 16.34 -13.03
C PRO A 40 6.24 15.53 -14.31
N THR A 41 7.48 15.53 -14.78
CA THR A 41 7.94 14.78 -15.96
C THR A 41 8.75 13.54 -15.54
N GLY A 42 8.98 12.62 -16.48
CA GLY A 42 9.73 11.39 -16.25
C GLY A 42 8.85 10.14 -16.26
N GLY A 43 9.29 9.11 -16.99
CA GLY A 43 8.50 7.90 -17.24
C GLY A 43 7.08 8.23 -17.70
N ASP A 44 6.11 7.56 -17.10
CA ASP A 44 4.69 7.70 -17.45
C ASP A 44 3.98 8.83 -16.69
N ASN A 45 4.70 9.60 -15.86
CA ASN A 45 4.11 10.68 -15.04
C ASN A 45 3.23 11.66 -15.85
N PRO A 46 3.63 12.14 -17.04
CA PRO A 46 2.80 13.05 -17.83
C PRO A 46 1.46 12.45 -18.32
N ALA A 47 1.33 11.13 -18.36
CA ALA A 47 0.12 10.45 -18.84
C ALA A 47 -0.96 10.32 -17.77
N HIS A 48 -0.61 10.34 -16.48
CA HIS A 48 -1.56 10.06 -15.40
C HIS A 48 -2.55 11.18 -15.02
N PRO A 49 -2.26 12.49 -15.16
CA PRO A 49 -3.21 13.55 -14.84
C PRO A 49 -4.54 13.44 -15.59
N VAL A 50 -4.54 12.83 -16.78
CA VAL A 50 -5.78 12.60 -17.54
C VAL A 50 -6.75 11.69 -16.78
N LEU A 51 -6.24 10.66 -16.11
CA LEU A 51 -7.05 9.74 -15.32
C LEU A 51 -7.63 10.42 -14.08
N ILE A 52 -6.93 11.38 -13.47
CA ILE A 52 -7.51 12.22 -12.41
C ILE A 52 -8.70 13.01 -12.95
N ARG A 53 -8.59 13.61 -14.14
CA ARG A 53 -9.71 14.32 -14.78
C ARG A 53 -10.86 13.40 -15.15
N SER A 54 -10.60 12.17 -15.59
CA SER A 54 -11.64 11.17 -15.89
C SER A 54 -12.51 10.83 -14.67
N ILE A 55 -12.08 11.11 -13.43
CA ILE A 55 -12.95 10.97 -12.26
C ILE A 55 -14.13 11.95 -12.31
N GLU A 56 -13.95 13.16 -12.85
CA GLU A 56 -15.06 14.11 -13.02
C GLU A 56 -16.09 13.59 -14.04
N GLU A 57 -15.62 12.95 -15.12
CA GLU A 57 -16.48 12.28 -16.10
C GLU A 57 -17.24 11.11 -15.45
N ALA A 58 -16.57 10.30 -14.63
CA ALA A 58 -17.19 9.21 -13.89
C ALA A 58 -18.35 9.68 -13.00
N LEU A 59 -18.20 10.81 -12.32
CA LEU A 59 -19.26 11.39 -11.48
C LEU A 59 -20.49 11.80 -12.30
N ARG A 60 -20.29 12.31 -13.52
CA ARG A 60 -21.40 12.68 -14.44
C ARG A 60 -22.10 11.45 -15.01
N HIS A 61 -21.34 10.41 -15.34
CA HIS A 61 -21.88 9.16 -15.89
C HIS A 61 -22.48 8.23 -14.82
N GLY A 62 -22.19 8.48 -13.53
CA GLY A 62 -22.60 7.60 -12.44
C GLY A 62 -21.85 6.26 -12.40
N SER A 63 -20.71 6.16 -13.09
CA SER A 63 -19.89 4.95 -13.14
C SER A 63 -18.40 5.29 -13.17
N ILE A 64 -17.62 4.65 -12.29
CA ILE A 64 -16.16 4.75 -12.31
C ILE A 64 -15.60 4.19 -13.61
N VAL A 65 -16.07 3.02 -14.06
CA VAL A 65 -15.67 2.45 -15.35
C VAL A 65 -16.51 3.07 -16.45
N HIS A 66 -15.88 3.80 -17.37
CA HIS A 66 -16.55 4.49 -18.46
C HIS A 66 -15.57 4.75 -19.61
N TYR A 67 -16.12 5.02 -20.78
CA TYR A 67 -15.33 5.49 -21.91
C TYR A 67 -15.04 6.99 -21.76
N SER A 68 -13.76 7.35 -21.67
CA SER A 68 -13.29 8.73 -21.54
C SER A 68 -12.86 9.27 -22.90
N TYR A 69 -13.23 10.52 -23.21
CA TYR A 69 -12.87 11.20 -24.46
C TYR A 69 -11.66 12.15 -24.29
N LEU A 70 -11.02 12.13 -23.11
CA LEU A 70 -9.90 13.02 -22.79
C LEU A 70 -8.58 12.65 -23.51
N PHE A 71 -8.55 11.48 -24.14
CA PHE A 71 -7.47 11.03 -25.03
C PHE A 71 -7.98 10.93 -26.47
N TRP A 72 -7.11 11.05 -27.47
CA TRP A 72 -7.47 11.36 -28.86
C TRP A 72 -8.65 10.54 -29.42
N SER A 73 -8.56 9.22 -29.33
CA SER A 73 -9.60 8.27 -29.77
C SER A 73 -10.31 7.61 -28.59
N GLY A 74 -10.33 8.28 -27.44
CA GLY A 74 -10.84 7.80 -26.17
C GLY A 74 -10.17 6.55 -25.62
N PHE A 75 -10.54 6.17 -24.40
CA PHE A 75 -10.10 4.93 -23.76
C PHE A 75 -11.08 4.49 -22.66
N GLU A 76 -11.07 3.20 -22.33
CA GLU A 76 -11.85 2.65 -21.22
C GLU A 76 -11.21 3.01 -19.87
N ALA A 77 -11.63 4.14 -19.30
CA ALA A 77 -11.13 4.63 -18.03
C ALA A 77 -11.46 3.66 -16.91
N PHE A 78 -10.45 3.38 -16.07
CA PHE A 78 -10.54 2.49 -14.91
C PHE A 78 -10.95 1.05 -15.20
N ARG A 79 -11.00 0.64 -16.47
CA ARG A 79 -11.16 -0.77 -16.83
C ARG A 79 -9.90 -1.57 -16.52
N PHE A 80 -8.76 -1.02 -16.93
CA PHE A 80 -7.43 -1.60 -16.77
C PHE A 80 -6.53 -0.77 -15.83
N TYR A 81 -7.04 0.35 -15.33
CA TYR A 81 -6.38 1.19 -14.34
C TYR A 81 -7.07 1.08 -12.98
N PHE A 82 -6.26 0.97 -11.93
CA PHE A 82 -6.72 0.85 -10.55
C PHE A 82 -7.20 2.21 -10.03
N PRO A 83 -8.47 2.34 -9.57
CA PRO A 83 -9.08 3.66 -9.40
C PRO A 83 -8.66 4.41 -8.13
N VAL A 84 -8.21 3.74 -7.07
CA VAL A 84 -8.00 4.37 -5.75
C VAL A 84 -6.99 5.53 -5.79
N PRO A 85 -5.79 5.40 -6.39
CA PRO A 85 -4.82 6.47 -6.41
C PRO A 85 -5.31 7.69 -7.19
N TYR A 86 -6.09 7.48 -8.26
CA TYR A 86 -6.67 8.57 -9.04
C TYR A 86 -7.84 9.25 -8.33
N LEU A 87 -8.64 8.50 -7.55
CA LEU A 87 -9.66 9.08 -6.67
C LEU A 87 -9.01 10.00 -5.62
N LEU A 88 -7.89 9.58 -5.01
CA LEU A 88 -7.12 10.42 -4.10
C LEU A 88 -6.57 11.68 -4.81
N GLY A 89 -6.10 11.53 -6.04
CA GLY A 89 -5.66 12.64 -6.87
C GLY A 89 -6.79 13.62 -7.20
N ALA A 90 -7.99 13.12 -7.48
CA ALA A 90 -9.17 13.94 -7.75
C ALA A 90 -9.64 14.71 -6.50
N LEU A 91 -9.56 14.09 -5.31
CA LEU A 91 -9.81 14.78 -4.05
C LEU A 91 -8.82 15.92 -3.81
N LEU A 92 -7.54 15.74 -4.15
CA LEU A 92 -6.55 16.81 -4.09
C LEU A 92 -6.83 17.89 -5.15
N ASN A 93 -7.24 17.49 -6.36
CA ASN A 93 -7.57 18.41 -7.46
C ASN A 93 -8.79 19.29 -7.16
N ALA A 94 -9.67 18.87 -6.23
CA ALA A 94 -10.76 19.72 -5.75
C ALA A 94 -10.26 20.95 -4.96
N LEU A 95 -9.02 20.94 -4.47
CA LEU A 95 -8.42 21.99 -3.65
C LEU A 95 -7.19 22.64 -4.30
N LEU A 96 -6.50 21.91 -5.18
CA LEU A 96 -5.21 22.28 -5.77
C LEU A 96 -5.29 22.21 -7.30
N PRO A 97 -4.51 23.01 -8.04
CA PRO A 97 -4.38 22.84 -9.49
C PRO A 97 -3.93 21.43 -9.86
N LEU A 98 -4.40 20.90 -10.99
CA LEU A 98 -4.16 19.50 -11.40
C LEU A 98 -2.71 19.05 -11.35
N GLY A 99 -1.76 19.86 -11.84
CA GLY A 99 -0.33 19.51 -11.80
C GLY A 99 0.19 19.34 -10.38
N GLN A 100 -0.25 20.22 -9.47
CA GLN A 100 0.08 20.14 -8.06
C GLN A 100 -0.63 18.97 -7.36
N ALA A 101 -1.92 18.75 -7.64
CA ALA A 101 -2.66 17.61 -7.12
C ALA A 101 -2.01 16.27 -7.51
N TYR A 102 -1.60 16.15 -8.78
CA TYR A 102 -0.88 14.98 -9.27
C TYR A 102 0.51 14.84 -8.61
N THR A 103 1.23 15.94 -8.45
CA THR A 103 2.53 15.92 -7.73
C THR A 103 2.37 15.39 -6.31
N TRP A 104 1.38 15.89 -5.56
CA TRP A 104 1.13 15.45 -4.19
C TRP A 104 0.66 14.01 -4.12
N VAL A 105 -0.27 13.57 -4.99
CA VAL A 105 -0.71 12.17 -4.98
C VAL A 105 0.42 11.20 -5.31
N THR A 106 1.41 11.65 -6.09
CA THR A 106 2.61 10.86 -6.40
C THR A 106 3.60 10.80 -5.24
N VAL A 107 3.76 11.87 -4.46
CA VAL A 107 4.75 11.98 -3.37
C VAL A 107 4.23 11.49 -2.02
N LEU A 108 2.93 11.63 -1.74
CA LEU A 108 2.31 11.24 -0.47
C LEU A 108 2.60 9.78 -0.06
N PRO A 109 2.59 8.77 -0.95
CA PRO A 109 2.96 7.41 -0.58
C PRO A 109 4.34 7.30 0.05
N ALA A 110 5.33 8.03 -0.46
CA ALA A 110 6.68 8.02 0.09
C ALA A 110 6.70 8.55 1.54
N LEU A 111 5.91 9.60 1.81
CA LEU A 111 5.76 10.17 3.15
C LEU A 111 4.97 9.26 4.10
N LEU A 112 4.00 8.51 3.57
CA LEU A 112 3.13 7.61 4.34
C LEU A 112 3.71 6.21 4.52
N LEU A 113 4.74 5.84 3.76
CA LEU A 113 5.34 4.52 3.85
C LEU A 113 5.98 4.26 5.23
N PRO A 114 6.81 5.15 5.81
CA PRO A 114 7.34 4.96 7.16
C PRO A 114 6.28 4.73 8.26
N PRO A 115 5.23 5.57 8.40
CA PRO A 115 4.21 5.32 9.41
C PRO A 115 3.41 4.04 9.13
N SER A 116 3.24 3.64 7.87
CA SER A 116 2.60 2.36 7.56
C SER A 116 3.36 1.15 8.13
N PHE A 117 4.70 1.17 8.06
CA PHE A 117 5.56 0.13 8.64
C PHE A 117 5.58 0.18 10.17
N TYR A 118 5.49 1.38 10.76
CA TYR A 118 5.30 1.53 12.20
C TYR A 118 4.01 0.82 12.65
N PHE A 119 2.88 1.11 12.00
CA PHE A 119 1.59 0.52 12.38
C PHE A 119 1.49 -0.96 12.03
N LEU A 120 2.19 -1.44 11.00
CA LEU A 120 2.40 -2.87 10.77
C LEU A 120 3.06 -3.54 11.99
N ALA A 121 4.18 -3.00 12.46
CA ALA A 121 4.90 -3.53 13.63
C ALA A 121 4.06 -3.44 14.91
N ARG A 122 3.32 -2.35 15.12
CA ARG A 122 2.38 -2.22 16.25
C ARG A 122 1.22 -3.21 16.16
N GLY A 123 0.71 -3.47 14.96
CA GLY A 123 -0.31 -4.49 14.72
C GLY A 123 0.20 -5.90 15.02
N ALA A 124 1.47 -6.16 14.70
CA ALA A 124 2.21 -7.34 15.14
C ALA A 124 2.57 -7.33 16.63
N GLY A 125 2.13 -6.31 17.39
CA GLY A 125 2.33 -6.11 18.83
C GLY A 125 3.79 -6.02 19.27
N LEU A 126 4.68 -5.59 18.38
CA LEU A 126 6.06 -5.29 18.72
C LEU A 126 6.16 -4.02 19.56
N ALA A 127 7.15 -3.94 20.44
CA ALA A 127 7.39 -2.77 21.29
C ALA A 127 7.60 -1.49 20.46
N ARG A 128 7.41 -0.32 21.08
CA ARG A 128 7.52 0.99 20.40
C ARG A 128 8.87 1.22 19.75
N LEU A 129 9.95 0.77 20.40
CA LEU A 129 11.29 0.87 19.82
C LEU A 129 11.39 0.05 18.53
N SER A 130 10.93 -1.20 18.54
CA SER A 130 10.89 -2.04 17.34
C SER A 130 10.03 -1.43 16.24
N ALA A 131 8.87 -0.86 16.58
CA ALA A 131 8.01 -0.20 15.59
C ALA A 131 8.64 1.08 15.02
N LEU A 132 9.33 1.87 15.85
CA LEU A 132 10.14 3.01 15.41
C LEU A 132 11.24 2.56 14.44
N LEU A 133 11.96 1.49 14.79
CA LEU A 133 12.96 0.91 13.90
C LEU A 133 12.33 0.49 12.57
N SER A 134 11.18 -0.17 12.57
CA SER A 134 10.45 -0.51 11.33
C SER A 134 10.09 0.73 10.49
N SER A 135 9.70 1.85 11.11
CA SER A 135 9.48 3.13 10.40
C SER A 135 10.77 3.62 9.72
N LEU A 136 11.89 3.59 10.43
CA LEU A 136 13.19 3.99 9.90
C LEU A 136 13.67 3.05 8.80
N LEU A 137 13.40 1.75 8.91
CA LEU A 137 13.73 0.76 7.88
C LEU A 137 12.99 1.00 6.56
N ALA A 138 11.77 1.53 6.60
CA ALA A 138 11.04 1.90 5.38
C ALA A 138 11.75 2.98 4.56
N VAL A 139 12.58 3.82 5.19
CA VAL A 139 13.41 4.82 4.50
C VAL A 139 14.43 4.14 3.59
N SER A 140 15.02 3.02 4.02
CA SER A 140 15.94 2.23 3.20
C SER A 140 15.24 1.65 1.98
N PHE A 141 14.01 1.14 2.15
CA PHE A 141 13.20 0.67 1.03
C PHE A 141 12.86 1.78 0.04
N PHE A 142 12.58 3.00 0.52
CA PHE A 142 12.35 4.14 -0.36
C PHE A 142 13.57 4.49 -1.25
N HIS A 143 14.79 4.21 -0.78
CA HIS A 143 16.05 4.52 -1.48
C HIS A 143 16.67 3.33 -2.23
N THR A 144 16.05 2.15 -2.21
CA THR A 144 16.62 0.97 -2.89
C THR A 144 16.76 1.21 -4.40
N LYS A 145 17.88 0.75 -4.95
CA LYS A 145 18.14 0.74 -6.41
C LYS A 145 17.89 -0.62 -7.05
N ALA A 146 17.42 -1.60 -6.27
CA ALA A 146 17.23 -2.97 -6.73
C ALA A 146 16.19 -3.08 -7.86
N HIS A 147 15.26 -2.13 -7.94
CA HIS A 147 14.25 -2.05 -8.99
C HIS A 147 13.92 -0.60 -9.35
N THR A 148 13.50 -0.37 -10.60
CA THR A 148 13.18 0.97 -11.10
C THR A 148 11.72 1.13 -11.54
N ILE A 149 10.96 0.05 -11.65
CA ILE A 149 9.58 0.06 -12.17
C ILE A 149 8.59 -0.78 -11.34
N TRP A 150 8.91 -1.10 -10.09
CA TRP A 150 8.01 -1.92 -9.24
C TRP A 150 7.24 -1.11 -8.21
N GLY A 151 7.51 0.18 -8.05
CA GLY A 151 6.84 1.05 -7.06
C GLY A 151 7.54 1.06 -5.70
N GLY A 152 7.08 1.96 -4.82
CA GLY A 152 7.52 2.04 -3.42
C GLY A 152 8.87 2.73 -3.17
N ASN A 153 9.72 2.88 -4.19
CA ASN A 153 10.98 3.62 -4.12
C ASN A 153 10.99 4.87 -5.01
N ILE A 154 12.02 5.70 -4.85
CA ILE A 154 12.15 6.97 -5.58
C ILE A 154 12.21 6.77 -7.10
N PHE A 155 12.98 5.78 -7.58
CA PHE A 155 13.13 5.52 -9.01
C PHE A 155 11.79 5.14 -9.66
N SER A 156 11.03 4.26 -9.00
CA SER A 156 9.73 3.85 -9.49
C SER A 156 8.71 4.97 -9.44
N THR A 157 8.78 5.84 -8.43
CA THR A 157 7.93 7.03 -8.35
C THR A 157 8.20 7.95 -9.55
N MET A 158 9.48 8.17 -9.90
CA MET A 158 9.87 8.93 -11.09
C MET A 158 9.54 8.24 -12.41
N ALA A 159 9.36 6.91 -12.42
CA ALA A 159 8.89 6.16 -13.58
C ALA A 159 7.36 6.22 -13.77
N GLY A 160 6.59 6.73 -12.80
CA GLY A 160 5.12 6.77 -12.83
C GLY A 160 4.43 5.66 -12.03
N MET A 161 5.17 4.83 -11.30
CA MET A 161 4.62 3.71 -10.49
C MET A 161 4.05 4.16 -9.14
N PHE A 162 3.47 5.35 -9.07
CA PHE A 162 2.92 5.92 -7.83
C PHE A 162 1.69 5.15 -7.31
N ALA A 163 0.91 4.56 -8.22
CA ALA A 163 -0.25 3.74 -7.87
C ALA A 163 0.15 2.52 -7.03
N ASN A 164 1.24 1.82 -7.40
CA ASN A 164 1.75 0.73 -6.57
C ASN A 164 2.43 1.23 -5.29
N ALA A 165 2.98 2.45 -5.27
CA ALA A 165 3.48 3.06 -4.04
C ALA A 165 2.35 3.25 -3.00
N TRP A 166 1.17 3.73 -3.41
CA TRP A 166 -0.03 3.71 -2.57
C TRP A 166 -0.40 2.29 -2.14
N GLY A 167 -0.32 1.35 -3.07
CA GLY A 167 -0.51 -0.08 -2.80
C GLY A 167 0.36 -0.59 -1.65
N PHE A 168 1.65 -0.24 -1.60
CA PHE A 168 2.54 -0.63 -0.49
C PHE A 168 2.15 -0.01 0.86
N VAL A 169 1.71 1.26 0.87
CA VAL A 169 1.23 1.91 2.09
C VAL A 169 0.00 1.18 2.64
N PHE A 170 -1.00 0.94 1.79
CA PHE A 170 -2.22 0.27 2.19
C PHE A 170 -1.98 -1.20 2.53
N LEU A 171 -1.10 -1.89 1.81
CA LEU A 171 -0.72 -3.28 2.09
C LEU A 171 -0.14 -3.41 3.49
N SER A 172 0.85 -2.58 3.86
CA SER A 172 1.46 -2.59 5.19
C SER A 172 0.44 -2.37 6.29
N LEU A 173 -0.47 -1.40 6.12
CA LEU A 173 -1.55 -1.16 7.05
C LEU A 173 -2.57 -2.31 7.09
N ALA A 174 -2.93 -2.89 5.95
CA ALA A 174 -3.85 -4.01 5.83
C ALA A 174 -3.32 -5.24 6.57
N ILE A 175 -2.04 -5.60 6.35
CA ILE A 175 -1.39 -6.70 7.06
C ILE A 175 -1.27 -6.40 8.56
N GLY A 176 -0.87 -5.17 8.93
CA GLY A 176 -0.83 -4.75 10.33
C GLY A 176 -2.18 -4.92 11.03
N SER A 177 -3.25 -4.48 10.37
CA SER A 177 -4.61 -4.56 10.90
C SER A 177 -5.07 -6.01 11.08
N VAL A 178 -4.79 -6.91 10.14
CA VAL A 178 -5.24 -8.31 10.25
C VAL A 178 -4.40 -9.09 11.28
N VAL A 179 -3.11 -8.81 11.38
CA VAL A 179 -2.25 -9.39 12.42
C VAL A 179 -2.71 -8.94 13.81
N TYR A 180 -3.07 -7.66 13.97
CA TYR A 180 -3.71 -7.17 15.20
C TYR A 180 -5.00 -7.93 15.50
N LEU A 181 -5.91 -8.03 14.53
CA LEU A 181 -7.17 -8.73 14.70
C LEU A 181 -6.99 -10.18 15.12
N ARG A 182 -5.94 -10.88 14.67
CA ARG A 182 -5.63 -12.27 15.05
C ARG A 182 -5.20 -12.44 16.50
N ARG A 183 -4.71 -11.37 17.14
CA ARG A 183 -4.20 -11.38 18.52
C ARG A 183 -5.24 -10.98 19.57
N VAL A 184 -6.32 -10.31 19.16
CA VAL A 184 -7.36 -9.80 20.07
C VAL A 184 -8.52 -10.77 20.11
N ASP A 185 -9.00 -11.16 21.29
CA ASP A 185 -10.10 -12.13 21.40
C ASP A 185 -11.44 -11.57 20.90
N ASP A 186 -11.78 -10.34 21.28
CA ASP A 186 -13.00 -9.65 20.87
C ASP A 186 -12.67 -8.30 20.18
N PRO A 187 -12.35 -8.31 18.87
CA PRO A 187 -12.03 -7.09 18.16
C PRO A 187 -13.28 -6.24 17.92
N SER A 188 -13.14 -4.92 18.12
CA SER A 188 -14.23 -3.99 17.83
C SER A 188 -14.67 -4.06 16.36
N ARG A 189 -15.96 -3.82 16.09
CA ARG A 189 -16.50 -3.75 14.71
C ARG A 189 -15.73 -2.75 13.85
N LEU A 190 -15.33 -1.61 14.42
CA LEU A 190 -14.54 -0.59 13.71
C LEU A 190 -13.16 -1.10 13.29
N SER A 191 -12.51 -1.93 14.11
CA SER A 191 -11.22 -2.54 13.75
C SER A 191 -11.36 -3.51 12.58
N VAL A 192 -12.45 -4.30 12.54
CA VAL A 192 -12.73 -5.22 11.45
C VAL A 192 -13.07 -4.46 10.16
N ILE A 193 -13.94 -3.45 10.24
CA ILE A 193 -14.28 -2.59 9.10
C ILE A 193 -13.04 -1.88 8.57
N GLY A 194 -12.20 -1.32 9.46
CA GLY A 194 -10.95 -0.68 9.10
C GLY A 194 -10.01 -1.62 8.36
N ALA A 195 -9.88 -2.88 8.82
CA ALA A 195 -9.09 -3.88 8.11
C ALA A 195 -9.64 -4.15 6.70
N VAL A 196 -10.96 -4.37 6.55
CA VAL A 196 -11.60 -4.57 5.24
C VAL A 196 -11.37 -3.37 4.32
N ILE A 197 -11.54 -2.14 4.81
CA ILE A 197 -11.27 -0.92 4.03
C ILE A 197 -9.81 -0.88 3.56
N LEU A 198 -8.84 -1.16 4.42
CA LEU A 198 -7.42 -1.20 4.04
C LEU A 198 -7.12 -2.27 2.98
N HIS A 199 -7.81 -3.41 3.03
CA HIS A 199 -7.71 -4.44 1.99
C HIS A 199 -8.33 -3.94 0.66
N LEU A 200 -9.50 -3.29 0.69
CA LEU A 200 -10.11 -2.68 -0.49
C LEU A 200 -9.20 -1.62 -1.11
N LEU A 201 -8.58 -0.77 -0.30
CA LEU A 201 -7.63 0.25 -0.76
C LEU A 201 -6.39 -0.39 -1.39
N THR A 202 -5.86 -1.46 -0.79
CA THR A 202 -4.76 -2.24 -1.38
C THR A 202 -5.16 -2.82 -2.74
N ILE A 203 -6.29 -3.54 -2.82
CA ILE A 203 -6.79 -4.16 -4.06
C ILE A 203 -7.01 -3.09 -5.13
N GLY A 204 -7.62 -1.97 -4.77
CA GLY A 204 -7.97 -0.89 -5.69
C GLY A 204 -6.81 0.05 -6.04
N SER A 205 -5.60 -0.19 -5.51
CA SER A 205 -4.42 0.64 -5.78
C SER A 205 -3.55 0.11 -6.91
N HIS A 206 -3.23 -1.18 -6.88
CA HIS A 206 -2.41 -1.79 -7.92
C HIS A 206 -2.42 -3.32 -7.89
N PHE A 207 -2.23 -3.94 -9.06
CA PHE A 207 -2.21 -5.40 -9.24
C PHE A 207 -1.16 -6.09 -8.35
N TYR A 208 0.07 -5.59 -8.35
CA TYR A 208 1.14 -6.14 -7.51
C TYR A 208 0.82 -6.10 -6.03
N SER A 209 0.30 -4.98 -5.51
CA SER A 209 -0.09 -4.90 -4.11
C SER A 209 -1.23 -5.86 -3.76
N PHE A 210 -2.15 -6.12 -4.71
CA PHE A 210 -3.18 -7.16 -4.54
C PHE A 210 -2.58 -8.58 -4.49
N LEU A 211 -1.68 -8.93 -5.41
CA LEU A 211 -1.01 -10.24 -5.37
C LEU A 211 -0.21 -10.43 -4.09
N LEU A 212 0.54 -9.41 -3.65
CA LEU A 212 1.28 -9.44 -2.39
C LEU A 212 0.35 -9.58 -1.19
N LEU A 213 -0.84 -8.96 -1.21
CA LEU A 213 -1.86 -9.14 -0.18
C LEU A 213 -2.28 -10.60 -0.09
N ILE A 214 -2.65 -11.23 -1.21
CA ILE A 214 -3.03 -12.65 -1.25
C ILE A 214 -1.87 -13.54 -0.76
N TRP A 215 -0.66 -13.27 -1.22
CA TRP A 215 0.53 -14.03 -0.80
C TRP A 215 0.78 -13.92 0.71
N MET A 216 0.70 -12.72 1.28
CA MET A 216 0.82 -12.48 2.72
C MET A 216 -0.24 -13.24 3.54
N HIS A 217 -1.50 -13.27 3.07
CA HIS A 217 -2.54 -14.08 3.71
C HIS A 217 -2.25 -15.58 3.62
N GLY A 218 -1.66 -16.04 2.51
CA GLY A 218 -1.16 -17.41 2.36
C GLY A 218 -0.07 -17.74 3.38
N VAL A 219 0.91 -16.85 3.56
CA VAL A 219 1.95 -16.99 4.60
C VAL A 219 1.34 -17.06 5.99
N LEU A 220 0.41 -16.17 6.31
CA LEU A 220 -0.27 -16.15 7.61
C LEU A 220 -1.10 -17.43 7.88
N LEU A 221 -1.69 -18.02 6.84
CA LEU A 221 -2.38 -19.31 6.95
C LEU A 221 -1.38 -20.45 7.19
N THR A 222 -0.27 -20.48 6.45
CA THR A 222 0.78 -21.48 6.64
C THR A 222 1.36 -21.43 8.06
N VAL A 223 1.60 -20.23 8.59
CA VAL A 223 2.03 -20.05 9.99
C VAL A 223 0.99 -20.63 10.97
N ASP A 224 -0.31 -20.36 10.78
CA ASP A 224 -1.35 -20.93 11.65
C ASP A 224 -1.37 -22.47 11.57
N LEU A 225 -1.22 -23.05 10.38
CA LEU A 225 -1.19 -24.51 10.19
C LEU A 225 0.00 -25.14 10.89
N ILE A 226 1.19 -24.55 10.75
CA ILE A 226 2.42 -25.00 11.42
C ILE A 226 2.27 -24.91 12.95
N GLN A 227 1.81 -23.76 13.46
CA GLN A 227 1.61 -23.57 14.90
C GLN A 227 0.59 -24.56 15.47
N ASN A 228 -0.54 -24.75 14.79
CA ASN A 228 -1.57 -25.71 15.21
C ASN A 228 -1.02 -27.15 15.22
N PHE A 229 -0.22 -27.52 14.22
CA PHE A 229 0.42 -28.84 14.16
C PHE A 229 1.37 -29.08 15.35
N PHE A 230 2.29 -28.13 15.63
CA PHE A 230 3.28 -28.30 16.70
C PHE A 230 2.70 -28.15 18.11
N SER A 231 1.67 -27.32 18.30
CA SER A 231 1.06 -27.09 19.62
C SER A 231 -0.04 -28.08 19.97
N GLY A 232 -0.52 -28.89 19.02
CA GLY A 232 -1.71 -29.73 19.18
C GLY A 232 -3.01 -28.92 19.37
N THR A 233 -2.97 -27.60 19.14
CA THR A 233 -4.14 -26.71 19.26
C THR A 233 -4.83 -26.52 17.93
N THR A 234 -6.11 -26.12 17.96
CA THR A 234 -6.86 -25.75 16.73
C THR A 234 -7.22 -24.27 16.76
N SER A 235 -6.20 -23.40 16.67
CA SER A 235 -6.45 -21.96 16.58
C SER A 235 -7.24 -21.65 15.31
N ARG A 236 -8.26 -20.78 15.44
CA ARG A 236 -9.14 -20.35 14.34
C ARG A 236 -8.78 -18.95 13.83
N ARG A 237 -7.54 -18.51 14.07
CA ARG A 237 -7.03 -17.17 13.70
C ARG A 237 -7.14 -16.92 12.20
N TRP A 238 -6.89 -17.94 11.39
CA TRP A 238 -7.06 -17.91 9.93
C TRP A 238 -8.44 -17.44 9.47
N ARG A 239 -9.50 -17.64 10.27
CA ARG A 239 -10.87 -17.18 9.92
C ARG A 239 -10.93 -15.66 9.78
N ARG A 240 -10.18 -14.93 10.60
CA ARG A 240 -10.13 -13.45 10.54
C ARG A 240 -9.41 -12.98 9.28
N SER A 241 -8.32 -13.64 8.93
CA SER A 241 -7.61 -13.43 7.66
C SER A 241 -8.52 -13.68 6.47
N LEU A 242 -9.14 -14.86 6.41
CA LEU A 242 -10.04 -15.25 5.34
C LEU A 242 -11.24 -14.32 5.24
N PHE A 243 -11.81 -13.90 6.37
CA PHE A 243 -12.91 -12.94 6.38
C PHE A 243 -12.51 -11.60 5.76
N CYS A 244 -11.37 -11.02 6.17
CA CYS A 244 -10.95 -9.71 5.66
C CYS A 244 -10.62 -9.77 4.17
N VAL A 245 -9.80 -10.74 3.73
CA VAL A 245 -9.40 -10.87 2.33
C VAL A 245 -10.56 -11.31 1.45
N GLY A 246 -11.35 -12.30 1.89
CA GLY A 246 -12.48 -12.83 1.16
C GLY A 246 -13.58 -11.79 0.98
N THR A 247 -13.95 -11.07 2.05
CA THR A 247 -14.94 -9.99 1.95
C THR A 247 -14.47 -8.90 1.00
N SER A 248 -13.20 -8.51 1.07
CA SER A 248 -12.66 -7.45 0.20
C SER A 248 -12.61 -7.86 -1.28
N VAL A 249 -12.24 -9.11 -1.56
CA VAL A 249 -12.27 -9.66 -2.94
C VAL A 249 -13.71 -9.75 -3.47
N LEU A 250 -14.67 -10.19 -2.65
CA LEU A 250 -16.08 -10.24 -3.04
C LEU A 250 -16.64 -8.84 -3.31
N LEU A 251 -16.34 -7.87 -2.44
CA LEU A 251 -16.73 -6.48 -2.62
C LEU A 251 -16.07 -5.82 -3.84
N MET A 252 -14.87 -6.26 -4.23
CA MET A 252 -14.21 -5.83 -5.47
C MET A 252 -14.61 -6.69 -6.68
N GLY A 253 -15.51 -7.66 -6.52
CA GLY A 253 -15.93 -8.57 -7.59
C GLY A 253 -16.50 -7.86 -8.82
N TRP A 254 -17.20 -6.75 -8.62
CA TRP A 254 -17.74 -5.91 -9.71
C TRP A 254 -16.66 -5.37 -10.65
N TRP A 255 -15.44 -5.19 -10.15
CA TRP A 255 -14.30 -4.68 -10.91
C TRP A 255 -13.34 -5.81 -11.34
N LEU A 256 -13.04 -6.75 -10.43
CA LEU A 256 -12.11 -7.85 -10.66
C LEU A 256 -12.62 -8.89 -11.67
N ILE A 257 -13.88 -9.32 -11.57
CA ILE A 257 -14.44 -10.32 -12.49
C ILE A 257 -14.36 -9.79 -13.93
N PRO A 258 -14.79 -8.54 -14.19
CA PRO A 258 -14.78 -8.06 -15.55
C PRO A 258 -13.34 -7.72 -16.00
N LEU A 259 -12.42 -7.30 -15.11
CA LEU A 259 -10.98 -7.15 -15.44
C LEU A 259 -10.40 -8.47 -16.00
N ILE A 260 -10.68 -9.59 -15.34
CA ILE A 260 -10.23 -10.93 -15.80
C ILE A 260 -10.91 -11.29 -17.13
N GLY A 261 -12.21 -11.03 -17.25
CA GLY A 261 -12.97 -11.31 -18.47
C GLY A 261 -12.46 -10.55 -19.70
N TYR A 262 -11.90 -9.36 -19.52
CA TYR A 262 -11.38 -8.51 -20.60
C TYR A 262 -9.85 -8.58 -20.74
N ARG A 263 -9.19 -9.57 -20.11
CA ARG A 263 -7.74 -9.72 -20.15
C ARG A 263 -7.17 -9.79 -21.58
N SER A 264 -7.94 -10.33 -22.54
CA SER A 264 -7.51 -10.46 -23.94
C SER A 264 -7.36 -9.10 -24.65
N TYR A 265 -7.89 -8.03 -24.06
CA TYR A 265 -7.75 -6.66 -24.55
C TYR A 265 -6.66 -5.87 -23.81
N ALA A 266 -5.99 -6.49 -22.83
CA ALA A 266 -4.85 -5.90 -22.14
C ALA A 266 -3.55 -6.34 -22.82
N ALA A 267 -2.52 -5.50 -22.75
CA ALA A 267 -1.17 -5.86 -23.19
C ALA A 267 -0.57 -6.91 -22.24
N ASP A 268 0.23 -7.82 -22.79
CA ASP A 268 1.00 -8.76 -21.98
C ASP A 268 2.01 -8.00 -21.11
N PHE A 269 1.89 -8.14 -19.79
CA PHE A 269 2.69 -7.40 -18.82
C PHE A 269 3.77 -8.30 -18.20
N GLY A 270 5.03 -7.90 -18.32
CA GLY A 270 6.14 -8.51 -17.57
C GLY A 270 6.69 -9.83 -18.12
N GLY A 271 6.35 -10.21 -19.35
CA GLY A 271 6.90 -11.42 -20.01
C GLY A 271 8.42 -11.40 -20.18
N ASP A 272 9.00 -10.21 -20.38
CA ASP A 272 10.44 -10.00 -20.60
C ASP A 272 11.19 -9.44 -19.39
N TRP A 273 10.53 -9.36 -18.22
CA TRP A 273 11.19 -8.83 -17.03
C TRP A 273 12.03 -9.95 -16.40
N GLU A 274 13.36 -9.89 -16.52
CA GLU A 274 14.26 -10.79 -15.81
C GLU A 274 14.19 -10.56 -14.29
N ILE A 275 13.29 -11.29 -13.62
CA ILE A 275 13.14 -11.21 -12.18
C ILE A 275 14.20 -12.08 -11.51
N SER A 276 15.29 -11.45 -11.04
CA SER A 276 16.26 -12.10 -10.16
C SER A 276 16.49 -11.28 -8.89
N LEU A 277 15.58 -11.43 -7.91
CA LEU A 277 15.63 -10.72 -6.62
C LEU A 277 16.99 -10.87 -5.90
N LEU A 278 17.57 -12.06 -5.92
CA LEU A 278 18.85 -12.31 -5.25
C LEU A 278 20.05 -11.68 -5.98
N ARG A 279 19.94 -11.44 -7.29
CA ARG A 279 20.99 -10.78 -8.09
C ARG A 279 20.82 -9.26 -8.18
N THR A 280 19.62 -8.77 -7.91
CA THR A 280 19.27 -7.34 -7.98
C THR A 280 19.49 -6.60 -6.67
N LEU A 281 19.43 -7.31 -5.53
CA LEU A 281 19.76 -6.74 -4.23
C LEU A 281 21.28 -6.62 -4.05
N SER A 282 21.74 -5.47 -3.57
CA SER A 282 23.11 -5.31 -3.11
C SER A 282 23.40 -6.16 -1.88
N ILE A 283 24.67 -6.49 -1.62
CA ILE A 283 25.06 -7.28 -0.43
C ILE A 283 24.52 -6.66 0.88
N PRO A 284 24.59 -5.33 1.12
CA PRO A 284 23.98 -4.72 2.30
C PRO A 284 22.46 -4.90 2.37
N GLU A 285 21.76 -4.81 1.25
CA GLU A 285 20.31 -5.04 1.19
C GLU A 285 19.96 -6.50 1.49
N LEU A 286 20.75 -7.46 1.01
CA LEU A 286 20.57 -8.88 1.33
C LEU A 286 20.74 -9.17 2.83
N TRP A 287 21.78 -8.61 3.47
CA TRP A 287 21.96 -8.75 4.92
C TRP A 287 20.82 -8.12 5.72
N PHE A 288 20.38 -6.94 5.26
CA PHE A 288 19.28 -6.23 5.87
C PHE A 288 17.96 -6.99 5.78
N PHE A 289 17.54 -7.39 4.57
CA PHE A 289 16.30 -8.12 4.35
C PHE A 289 16.36 -9.53 4.96
N GLY A 290 17.51 -10.21 4.90
CA GLY A 290 17.73 -11.50 5.55
C GLY A 290 17.61 -11.42 7.07
N GLY A 291 18.23 -10.40 7.70
CA GLY A 291 18.14 -10.17 9.14
C GLY A 291 16.71 -9.84 9.60
N VAL A 292 15.99 -9.02 8.84
CA VAL A 292 14.57 -8.72 9.08
C VAL A 292 13.70 -9.96 8.92
N GLY A 293 13.95 -10.79 7.89
CA GLY A 293 13.24 -12.04 7.66
C GLY A 293 13.39 -13.04 8.81
N ILE A 294 14.62 -13.19 9.32
CA ILE A 294 14.89 -14.04 10.50
C ILE A 294 14.18 -13.48 11.74
N ALA A 295 14.27 -12.17 12.00
CA ALA A 295 13.60 -11.54 13.13
C ALA A 295 12.07 -11.73 13.05
N ALA A 296 11.48 -11.56 11.86
CA ALA A 296 10.05 -11.75 11.63
C ALA A 296 9.63 -13.21 11.87
N LEU A 297 10.41 -14.19 11.41
CA LEU A 297 10.15 -15.61 11.68
C LEU A 297 10.23 -15.93 13.18
N LEU A 298 11.22 -15.40 13.88
CA LEU A 298 11.34 -15.57 15.34
C LEU A 298 10.17 -14.95 16.10
N ILE A 299 9.67 -13.79 15.64
CA ILE A 299 8.48 -13.12 16.19
C ILE A 299 7.21 -13.93 15.90
N LEU A 300 7.09 -14.53 14.71
CA LEU A 300 5.93 -15.33 14.30
C LEU A 300 5.93 -16.74 14.91
N MET A 301 7.03 -17.20 15.48
CA MET A 301 7.14 -18.48 16.19
C MET A 301 6.83 -18.38 17.70
N TRP A 302 6.65 -17.16 18.22
CA TRP A 302 6.19 -16.87 19.59
C TRP A 302 4.71 -16.45 19.59
#